data_AF-A0A6A3GPJ5-F1
#
_entry.id   AF-A0A6A3GPJ5-F1
#
_cell.length_a   1.000
_cell.length_b   1.000
_cell.length_c   1.000
_cell.angle_alpha   90.00
_cell.angle_beta   90.00
_cell.angle_gamma   90.00
#
_symmetry.space_group_name_H-M   'P 1'
#
loop_
_entity.id
_entity.type
_entity.pdbx_description
1 polymer ?
#
loop_
_entity_poly.entity_id
_entity_poly.type
_entity_poly.pdbx_seq_one_letter_code
_entity_poly.pdbx_strand_id
1 'polypeptide(L)' 'MAVLPIEKDELVAQYVGEVLSRSMYLEREVKEAYRTAHTYGLAVDTNMVIDARYLGGMARFANHSCSPN' A
#
# COMPACT_ATOMS: atom_id res chain seq x y z
N MET A 1 -8.16 10.52 -11.16
CA MET A 1 -7.32 11.45 -11.96
C MET A 1 -6.79 12.52 -11.04
N ALA A 2 -5.59 13.03 -11.29
CA ALA A 2 -5.06 14.16 -10.54
C ALA A 2 -5.97 15.38 -10.74
N VAL A 3 -6.17 16.18 -9.70
CA VAL A 3 -7.00 17.39 -9.75
C VAL A 3 -6.24 18.60 -10.31
N LEU A 4 -4.91 18.51 -10.33
CA LEU A 4 -3.98 19.49 -10.88
C LEU A 4 -2.89 18.75 -11.68
N PRO A 5 -2.18 19.42 -12.61
CA PRO A 5 -1.00 18.87 -13.24
C PRO A 5 0.06 18.44 -12.21
N ILE A 6 0.77 17.35 -12.52
CA ILE A 6 1.90 16.85 -11.73
C ILE A 6 3.11 16.87 -12.65
N GLU A 7 4.18 17.51 -12.22
CA GLU A 7 5.41 17.61 -13.02
C GLU A 7 6.18 16.28 -13.01
N LYS A 8 7.00 16.08 -14.05
CA LYS A 8 7.87 14.92 -14.11
C LYS A 8 8.82 14.92 -12.90
N ASP A 9 9.00 13.74 -12.30
CA ASP A 9 9.84 13.51 -11.12
C ASP A 9 9.35 14.20 -9.82
N GLU A 10 8.13 14.76 -9.82
CA GLU A 10 7.48 15.29 -8.61
C GLU A 10 7.00 14.15 -7.69
N LEU A 11 7.21 14.34 -6.37
CA LEU A 11 6.69 13.42 -5.37
C LEU A 11 5.15 13.51 -5.31
N VAL A 12 4.46 12.46 -5.74
CA VAL A 12 2.98 12.42 -5.77
C VAL A 12 2.38 12.27 -4.38
N ALA A 13 2.75 11.22 -3.65
CA ALA A 13 2.22 10.90 -2.32
C ALA A 13 3.13 9.90 -1.60
N GLN A 14 3.11 9.92 -0.27
CA GLN A 14 3.76 8.90 0.55
C GLN A 14 2.79 7.74 0.82
N TYR A 15 3.27 6.51 0.64
CA TYR A 15 2.55 5.31 1.08
C TYR A 15 2.76 5.11 2.58
N VAL A 16 1.78 5.52 3.38
CA VAL A 16 1.85 5.45 4.85
C VAL A 16 0.89 4.41 5.41
N GLY A 17 1.32 3.76 6.49
CA GLY A 17 0.53 2.83 7.28
C GLY A 17 1.31 2.27 8.47
N GLU A 18 0.82 1.19 9.08
CA GLU A 18 1.54 0.51 10.16
C GLU A 18 2.78 -0.22 9.62
N VAL A 19 3.94 -0.05 10.25
CA VAL A 19 5.15 -0.82 9.89
C VAL A 19 5.17 -2.11 10.70
N LEU A 20 5.10 -3.24 10.01
CA LEU A 20 5.07 -4.58 10.60
C LEU A 20 6.24 -5.42 10.11
N SER A 21 6.62 -6.43 10.89
CA SER A 21 7.44 -7.51 10.36
C SER A 21 6.65 -8.31 9.31
N ARG A 22 7.36 -8.95 8.39
CA ARG A 22 6.75 -9.78 7.34
C ARG A 22 5.95 -10.94 7.93
N SER A 23 6.41 -11.56 9.02
CA SER A 23 5.67 -12.63 9.69
C SER A 23 4.34 -12.13 10.27
N MET A 24 4.34 -10.98 10.96
CA MET A 24 3.12 -10.38 11.51
C MET A 24 2.14 -9.99 10.41
N TYR A 25 2.62 -9.43 9.29
CA TYR A 25 1.78 -9.11 8.16
C TYR A 25 1.10 -10.36 7.57
N LEU A 26 1.85 -11.44 7.34
CA LEU A 26 1.29 -12.69 6.82
C LEU A 26 0.24 -13.31 7.74
N GLU A 27 0.45 -13.26 9.06
CA GLU A 27 -0.55 -13.70 10.04
C GLU A 27 -1.85 -12.87 9.95
N ARG A 28 -1.74 -11.55 9.72
CA ARG A 28 -2.90 -10.68 9.49
C ARG A 28 -3.62 -11.04 8.19
N GLU A 29 -2.88 -11.29 7.11
CA GLU A 29 -3.48 -11.65 5.80
C GLU A 29 -4.32 -12.93 5.90
N VAL A 30 -3.83 -13.97 6.59
CA VAL A 30 -4.59 -15.22 6.78
C VAL A 30 -5.90 -14.97 7.52
N LYS A 31 -5.90 -14.10 8.53
CA LYS A 31 -7.11 -13.75 9.30
C LYS A 31 -8.09 -12.91 8.48
N GLU A 32 -7.59 -12.04 7.61
CA GLU A 32 -8.39 -11.11 6.80
C GLU A 32 -8.88 -11.71 5.48
N ALA A 33 -8.35 -12.86 5.06
CA ALA A 33 -8.68 -13.52 3.78
C ALA A 33 -10.18 -13.78 3.57
N TYR A 34 -10.95 -13.98 4.65
CA TYR A 34 -12.41 -14.19 4.57
C TYR A 34 -13.23 -12.89 4.54
N ARG A 35 -12.60 -11.73 4.82
CA ARG A 35 -13.28 -10.44 4.96
C ARG A 35 -13.16 -9.58 3.71
N THR A 36 -12.06 -9.71 2.97
CA THR A 36 -11.79 -8.90 1.78
C THR A 36 -10.83 -9.61 0.82
N ALA A 37 -11.00 -9.37 -0.47
CA ALA A 37 -10.05 -9.79 -1.51
C ALA A 37 -8.94 -8.75 -1.75
N HIS A 38 -9.02 -7.57 -1.13
CA HIS A 38 -8.05 -6.49 -1.31
C HIS A 38 -6.93 -6.56 -0.28
N THR A 39 -5.70 -6.39 -0.75
CA THR A 39 -4.48 -6.34 0.06
C THR A 39 -3.87 -4.94 0.02
N TYR A 40 -3.37 -4.48 1.16
CA TYR A 40 -2.81 -3.13 1.33
C TYR A 40 -1.43 -3.15 1.99
N GLY A 41 -0.70 -4.26 1.83
CA GLY A 41 0.68 -4.39 2.26
C GLY A 41 1.65 -3.97 1.17
N LEU A 42 2.59 -3.09 1.51
CA LEU A 42 3.73 -2.74 0.68
C LEU A 42 5.02 -3.19 1.35
N ALA A 43 5.74 -4.13 0.74
CA ALA A 43 7.04 -4.56 1.26
C ALA A 43 8.06 -3.43 1.13
N VAL A 44 8.68 -3.05 2.25
CA VAL A 44 9.79 -2.08 2.27
C VAL A 44 11.09 -2.81 1.95
N ASP A 45 11.27 -3.99 2.55
CA ASP A 45 12.37 -4.90 2.30
C ASP A 45 11.91 -6.36 2.54
N THR A 46 12.87 -7.28 2.73
CA THR A 46 12.59 -8.70 2.95
C THR A 46 11.91 -9.02 4.29
N ASN A 47 12.01 -8.11 5.26
CA ASN A 47 11.60 -8.30 6.65
C ASN A 47 10.48 -7.34 7.09
N MET A 48 10.27 -6.23 6.40
CA MET A 48 9.32 -5.18 6.78
C MET A 48 8.25 -4.92 5.71
N VAL A 49 7.02 -4.70 6.18
CA VAL A 49 5.86 -4.37 5.36
C VAL A 49 5.12 -3.18 5.97
N ILE A 50 4.72 -2.22 5.14
CA ILE A 50 3.76 -1.18 5.51
C ILE A 50 2.35 -1.74 5.25
N ASP A 51 1.56 -1.94 6.31
CA ASP A 51 0.15 -2.35 6.26
C ASP A 51 -0.75 -1.12 6.34
N ALA A 52 -1.36 -0.74 5.22
CA ALA A 52 -2.24 0.42 5.10
C ALA A 52 -3.74 0.05 5.17
N ARG A 53 -4.09 -1.18 5.58
CA ARG A 53 -5.49 -1.68 5.58
C ARG A 53 -6.40 -0.85 6.48
N TYR A 54 -5.97 -0.62 7.72
CA TYR A 54 -6.79 0.05 8.75
C TYR A 54 -6.34 1.49 8.97
N LEU A 55 -5.02 1.70 9.08
CA LEU A 55 -4.41 3.00 9.26
C LEU A 55 -3.54 3.26 8.04
N GLY A 56 -4.02 4.09 7.10
CA GLY A 56 -3.29 4.36 5.88
C GLY A 56 -3.66 5.67 5.20
N GLY A 57 -2.77 6.14 4.32
CA GLY A 57 -2.96 7.36 3.53
C GLY A 57 -3.79 7.15 2.27
N MET A 58 -3.93 8.22 1.47
CA MET A 58 -4.66 8.16 0.19
C MET A 58 -3.96 7.31 -0.87
N ALA A 59 -2.64 7.14 -0.75
CA ALA A 59 -1.84 6.32 -1.67
C ALA A 59 -2.28 4.85 -1.72
N ARG A 60 -3.01 4.35 -0.70
CA ARG A 60 -3.55 2.98 -0.70
C ARG A 60 -4.55 2.70 -1.84
N PHE A 61 -5.08 3.75 -2.47
CA PHE A 61 -6.01 3.64 -3.59
C PHE A 61 -5.30 3.68 -4.96
N ALA A 62 -3.97 3.74 -4.99
CA ALA A 62 -3.21 3.58 -6.22
C ALA A 62 -3.31 2.11 -6.70
N ASN A 63 -3.88 1.90 -7.88
CA ASN A 63 -4.00 0.59 -8.48
C ASN A 63 -2.78 0.27 -9.36
N HIS A 64 -2.59 -1.02 -9.64
CA HIS A 64 -1.64 -1.48 -10.65
C HIS A 64 -2.11 -1.10 -12.07
N SER A 65 -1.17 -0.69 -12.91
CA SER A 65 -1.33 -0.52 -14.37
C SER A 65 -0.15 -1.16 -15.09
N CYS A 66 -0.41 -1.87 -16.19
CA CYS A 66 0.65 -2.41 -17.05
C CYS A 66 1.46 -1.31 -17.74
N SER A 67 0.89 -0.11 -17.87
CA SER A 67 1.55 1.10 -18.37
C SER A 67 1.38 2.17 -17.29
N PRO A 68 2.27 2.23 -16.28
CA PRO A 68 2.24 3.32 -15.31
C PRO A 68 2.50 4.66 -16.01
N ASN A 69 2.05 5.74 -15.36
CA ASN A 69 2.13 7.11 -15.89
C ASN A 69 3.57 7.63 -15.89
#